data_AF-A0A221VZD4-F1
#
_entry.id   AF-A0A221VZD4-F1
#
_cell.length_a   1.000
_cell.length_b   1.000
_cell.length_c   1.000
_cell.angle_alpha   90.00
_cell.angle_beta   90.00
_cell.angle_gamma   90.00
#
_symmetry.space_group_name_H-M   'P 1'
#
loop_
_entity.id
_entity.type
_entity.pdbx_description
1 polymer ?
#
loop_
_entity_poly.entity_id
_entity_poly.type
_entity_poly.pdbx_seq_one_letter_code
_entity_poly.pdbx_strand_id
1 'polypeptide(L)'
;MCRHIVDHYLAGAYRNGLKAQVVAYNRELAVAYTDKINELLAGFEVSQVLAEVRDHDRITAEVNISVSDAKDEDRSMQSFRLSEAEEEEQKRRFLTPDDPLCFLVVTAKLMTGFDAPNEGVLYLDKPLKAHTLFQTITRTNRTWVSPKGFVKNSGVILDYIGLAEEVQRAVVDPTTAGPGKGGGFVTDLSELVAEFRTTFARTEDLLADVDDLDLTVHGYESVRAVNVFLDANPGAAQIFSKDYRLLARLYPLINTDKRVAKYRDGFGLFGSVYTTLFKKSSDEERKERLSELGPMVLEIINAHVRSFSVVASQEEALVLDAQGIAVLKELLTLVRPTPGSDDGKDRTSPSAKEILDRIKAALDEGVEPGSAKYTALAERIKQLRDRIIQNAQDALEFLSEALRVARAIVDAEKHPDEAVIVLDDDHVGVLSRIIHDHAPSGLTVTERNLAEEIDQMVTDTLAWSWDNADARSRGVRRATAQVFKKYQLKPVGEPYNSTVAYIEAHYLVN
;
A
#
# COMPACT_ATOMS: atom_id res chain seq x y z
N MET A 1 9.51 30.50 -12.96
CA MET A 1 9.15 30.55 -11.53
C MET A 1 7.90 29.73 -11.22
N CYS A 2 6.70 30.07 -11.72
CA CYS A 2 5.47 29.30 -11.42
C CYS A 2 5.58 27.80 -11.71
N ARG A 3 6.22 27.40 -12.82
CA ARG A 3 6.49 25.97 -13.11
C ARG A 3 7.29 25.30 -11.99
N HIS A 4 8.40 25.92 -11.57
CA HIS A 4 9.19 25.43 -10.45
C HIS A 4 8.38 25.33 -9.14
N ILE A 5 7.53 26.32 -8.85
CA ILE A 5 6.63 26.30 -7.68
C ILE A 5 5.70 25.08 -7.71
N VAL A 6 5.04 24.85 -8.86
CA VAL A 6 4.10 23.73 -9.03
C VAL A 6 4.84 22.39 -8.97
N ASP A 7 5.92 22.23 -9.72
CA ASP A 7 6.72 21.00 -9.75
C ASP A 7 7.26 20.66 -8.35
N HIS A 8 7.80 21.66 -7.65
CA HIS A 8 8.32 21.51 -6.29
C HIS A 8 7.22 21.13 -5.29
N TYR A 9 6.06 21.80 -5.36
CA TYR A 9 4.93 21.51 -4.49
C TYR A 9 4.42 20.06 -4.68
N LEU A 10 4.24 19.64 -5.93
CA LEU A 10 3.72 18.32 -6.29
C LEU A 10 4.70 17.19 -5.99
N ALA A 11 6.00 17.42 -6.16
CA ALA A 11 7.03 16.45 -5.80
C ALA A 11 7.19 16.32 -4.26
N GLY A 12 6.86 17.38 -3.53
CA GLY A 12 7.12 17.52 -2.10
C GLY A 12 5.84 17.57 -1.25
N ALA A 13 5.54 18.78 -0.81
CA ALA A 13 4.53 19.10 0.20
C ALA A 13 3.13 18.53 -0.09
N TYR A 14 2.69 18.51 -1.35
CA TYR A 14 1.40 17.97 -1.74
C TYR A 14 1.23 16.50 -1.32
N ARG A 15 2.25 15.67 -1.54
CA ARG A 15 2.23 14.24 -1.18
C ARG A 15 2.09 14.01 0.32
N ASN A 16 2.45 14.99 1.14
CA ASN A 16 2.28 14.93 2.60
C ASN A 16 1.00 15.65 3.10
N GLY A 17 0.11 16.06 2.19
CA GLY A 17 -1.14 16.76 2.52
C GLY A 17 -0.93 18.20 3.01
N LEU A 18 0.23 18.81 2.71
CA LEU A 18 0.54 20.17 3.11
C LEU A 18 0.10 21.17 2.04
N LYS A 19 -0.19 22.40 2.46
CA LYS A 19 -0.55 23.51 1.58
C LYS A 19 0.57 24.52 1.43
N ALA A 20 0.43 25.43 0.48
CA ALA A 20 1.47 26.39 0.13
C ALA A 20 0.96 27.83 0.11
N GLN A 21 1.86 28.75 0.40
CA GLN A 21 1.65 30.18 0.26
C GLN A 21 2.71 30.80 -0.66
N VAL A 22 2.30 31.72 -1.53
CA VAL A 22 3.19 32.50 -2.41
C VAL A 22 3.10 33.97 -2.02
N VAL A 23 4.22 34.57 -1.62
CA VAL A 23 4.31 36.00 -1.27
C VAL A 23 4.87 36.75 -2.46
N ALA A 24 3.98 37.37 -3.23
CA ALA A 24 4.31 38.12 -4.43
C ALA A 24 4.71 39.57 -4.12
N TYR A 25 5.57 40.14 -4.96
CA TYR A 25 6.08 41.51 -4.84
C TYR A 25 4.96 42.56 -4.75
N ASN A 26 3.99 42.51 -5.66
CA ASN A 26 2.86 43.44 -5.76
C ASN A 26 1.54 42.70 -6.12
N ARG A 27 0.44 43.45 -6.24
CA ARG A 27 -0.91 42.90 -6.46
C ARG A 27 -1.06 42.32 -7.86
N GLU A 28 -0.48 42.99 -8.85
CA GLU A 28 -0.50 42.60 -10.25
C GLU A 28 0.20 41.25 -10.43
N LEU A 29 1.36 41.07 -9.79
CA LEU A 29 2.06 39.79 -9.79
C LEU A 29 1.28 38.74 -9.01
N ALA A 30 0.65 39.06 -7.88
CA ALA A 30 -0.15 38.08 -7.14
C ALA A 30 -1.28 37.50 -8.01
N VAL A 31 -1.96 38.33 -8.79
CA VAL A 31 -2.97 37.87 -9.76
C VAL A 31 -2.30 37.03 -10.85
N ALA A 32 -1.23 37.52 -11.47
CA ALA A 32 -0.53 36.79 -12.54
C ALA A 32 0.02 35.42 -12.09
N TYR A 33 0.52 35.33 -10.86
CA TYR A 33 0.93 34.07 -10.23
C TYR A 33 -0.25 33.12 -10.10
N THR A 34 -1.36 33.61 -9.58
CA THR A 34 -2.58 32.80 -9.35
C THR A 34 -3.07 32.21 -10.66
N ASP A 35 -3.21 33.04 -11.69
CA ASP A 35 -3.65 32.61 -13.02
C ASP A 35 -2.68 31.59 -13.61
N LYS A 36 -1.37 31.87 -13.56
CA LYS A 36 -0.37 30.99 -14.14
C LYS A 36 -0.22 29.67 -13.38
N ILE A 37 -0.38 29.68 -12.06
CA ILE A 37 -0.39 28.46 -11.24
C ILE A 37 -1.63 27.64 -11.62
N ASN A 38 -2.83 28.23 -11.66
CA ASN A 38 -4.04 27.51 -12.06
C ASN A 38 -3.96 26.93 -13.49
N GLU A 39 -3.37 27.67 -14.44
CA GLU A 39 -3.11 27.16 -15.79
C GLU A 39 -2.24 25.90 -15.76
N LEU A 40 -1.18 25.89 -14.96
CA LEU A 40 -0.28 24.73 -14.81
C LEU A 40 -0.96 23.58 -14.07
N LEU A 41 -1.76 23.87 -13.04
CA LEU A 41 -2.52 22.88 -12.26
C LEU A 41 -3.60 22.17 -13.10
N ALA A 42 -4.10 22.83 -14.14
CA ALA A 42 -5.01 22.22 -15.12
C ALA A 42 -4.30 21.33 -16.16
N GLY A 43 -2.96 21.28 -16.14
CA GLY A 43 -2.15 20.48 -17.06
C GLY A 43 -2.25 18.97 -16.81
N PHE A 44 -2.08 18.20 -17.89
CA PHE A 44 -2.16 16.73 -17.85
C PHE A 44 -1.15 16.07 -16.90
N GLU A 45 0.07 16.62 -16.80
CA GLU A 45 1.11 16.13 -15.90
C GLU A 45 0.66 16.18 -14.43
N VAL A 46 -0.09 17.22 -14.05
CA VAL A 46 -0.64 17.37 -12.69
C VAL A 46 -1.73 16.33 -12.46
N SER A 47 -2.63 16.12 -13.42
CA SER A 47 -3.67 15.09 -13.32
C SER A 47 -3.11 13.68 -13.06
N GLN A 48 -1.95 13.36 -13.63
CA GLN A 48 -1.27 12.09 -13.35
C GLN A 48 -0.84 11.99 -11.88
N VAL A 49 -0.20 13.02 -11.34
CA VAL A 49 0.21 13.07 -9.92
C VAL A 49 -1.01 13.00 -9.01
N LEU A 50 -2.09 13.71 -9.34
CA LEU A 50 -3.34 13.66 -8.57
C LEU A 50 -3.95 12.25 -8.56
N ALA A 51 -3.93 11.55 -9.70
CA ALA A 51 -4.40 10.17 -9.81
C ALA A 51 -3.52 9.16 -9.06
N GLU A 52 -2.23 9.44 -8.90
CA GLU A 52 -1.31 8.64 -8.08
C GLU A 52 -1.59 8.79 -6.59
N VAL A 53 -1.68 10.04 -6.11
CA VAL A 53 -1.85 10.38 -4.68
C VAL A 53 -3.28 10.13 -4.21
N ARG A 54 -4.27 10.36 -5.09
CA ARG A 54 -5.72 10.15 -4.89
C ARG A 54 -6.36 10.98 -3.77
N ASP A 55 -5.82 12.16 -3.51
CA ASP A 55 -6.38 13.07 -2.49
C ASP A 55 -7.40 14.05 -3.06
N HIS A 56 -7.20 14.49 -4.30
CA HIS A 56 -8.05 15.50 -4.93
C HIS A 56 -8.23 15.18 -6.42
N ASP A 57 -9.44 15.42 -6.92
CA ASP A 57 -9.70 15.38 -8.38
C ASP A 57 -9.07 16.57 -9.10
N ARG A 58 -8.95 17.70 -8.39
CA ARG A 58 -8.31 18.93 -8.85
C ARG A 58 -7.74 19.71 -7.67
N ILE A 59 -6.74 20.53 -7.93
CA ILE A 59 -6.20 21.48 -6.95
C ILE A 59 -6.16 22.88 -7.57
N THR A 60 -6.29 23.91 -6.73
CA THR A 60 -6.41 25.31 -7.17
C THR A 60 -5.55 26.25 -6.33
N ALA A 61 -5.27 27.41 -6.93
CA ALA A 61 -4.70 28.57 -6.28
C ALA A 61 -5.73 29.70 -6.23
N GLU A 62 -5.76 30.45 -5.12
CA GLU A 62 -6.56 31.67 -5.01
C GLU A 62 -5.72 32.83 -4.51
N VAL A 63 -6.07 34.02 -4.99
CA VAL A 63 -5.41 35.28 -4.61
C VAL A 63 -6.08 35.88 -3.39
N ASN A 64 -5.29 36.43 -2.47
CA ASN A 64 -5.76 37.22 -1.34
C ASN A 64 -4.91 38.50 -1.21
N ILE A 65 -5.49 39.62 -1.66
CA ILE A 65 -4.82 40.92 -1.70
C ILE A 65 -5.70 42.01 -1.07
N SER A 66 -5.06 43.14 -0.72
CA SER A 66 -5.78 44.32 -0.24
C SER A 66 -6.25 45.15 -1.44
N VAL A 67 -7.56 45.34 -1.54
CA VAL A 67 -8.24 46.16 -2.55
C VAL A 67 -9.23 47.06 -1.84
N SER A 68 -9.16 48.36 -2.09
CA SER A 68 -9.99 49.38 -1.45
C SER A 68 -11.19 49.77 -2.31
N ASP A 69 -12.19 50.42 -1.71
CA ASP A 69 -13.34 51.01 -2.42
C ASP A 69 -13.11 52.46 -2.86
N ALA A 70 -11.85 52.89 -2.84
CA ALA A 70 -11.49 54.28 -3.12
C ALA A 70 -11.58 54.57 -4.62
N LYS A 71 -11.89 55.83 -4.97
CA LYS A 71 -12.08 56.25 -6.38
C LYS A 71 -10.80 56.17 -7.22
N ASP A 72 -9.65 56.20 -6.56
CA ASP A 72 -8.31 56.08 -7.13
C ASP A 72 -7.79 54.64 -7.15
N GLU A 73 -8.57 53.66 -6.66
CA GLU A 73 -8.21 52.25 -6.77
C GLU A 73 -8.20 51.78 -8.23
N ASP A 74 -7.27 50.88 -8.55
CA ASP A 74 -7.20 50.29 -9.88
C ASP A 74 -8.46 49.45 -10.17
N ARG A 75 -9.19 49.83 -11.21
CA ARG A 75 -10.40 49.13 -11.66
C ARG A 75 -10.14 47.66 -12.01
N SER A 76 -8.93 47.33 -12.47
CA SER A 76 -8.55 45.96 -12.77
C SER A 76 -8.46 45.07 -11.53
N MET A 77 -8.27 45.67 -10.35
CA MET A 77 -8.14 44.96 -9.07
C MET A 77 -9.47 44.74 -8.36
N GLN A 78 -10.52 45.48 -8.73
CA GLN A 78 -11.82 45.46 -8.03
C GLN A 78 -12.47 44.06 -8.03
N SER A 79 -12.26 43.24 -9.06
CA SER A 79 -12.77 41.86 -9.13
C SER A 79 -12.14 40.92 -8.10
N PHE A 80 -11.00 41.29 -7.50
CA PHE A 80 -10.30 40.50 -6.49
C PHE A 80 -10.53 41.00 -5.07
N ARG A 81 -11.43 41.96 -4.89
CA ARG A 81 -11.82 42.44 -3.56
C ARG A 81 -12.70 41.40 -2.88
N LEU A 82 -12.16 40.78 -1.85
CA LEU A 82 -12.91 39.89 -0.97
C LEU A 82 -13.60 40.69 0.15
N SER A 83 -14.86 40.39 0.40
CA SER A 83 -15.54 40.72 1.65
C SER A 83 -14.94 39.94 2.83
N GLU A 84 -15.23 40.39 4.05
CA GLU A 84 -14.77 39.68 5.26
C GLU A 84 -15.26 38.23 5.31
N ALA A 85 -16.52 37.98 4.91
CA ALA A 85 -17.09 36.64 4.87
C ALA A 85 -16.40 35.74 3.82
N GLU A 86 -16.09 36.27 2.64
CA GLU A 86 -15.37 35.53 1.59
C GLU A 86 -13.93 35.23 2.00
N GLU A 87 -13.26 36.17 2.67
CA GLU A 87 -11.92 35.98 3.20
C GLU A 87 -11.88 34.89 4.28
N GLU A 88 -12.84 34.89 5.21
CA GLU A 88 -12.94 33.84 6.24
C GLU A 88 -13.27 32.46 5.66
N GLU A 89 -14.15 32.40 4.64
CA GLU A 89 -14.44 31.15 3.94
C GLU A 89 -13.21 30.62 3.19
N GLN A 90 -12.46 31.50 2.52
CA GLN A 90 -11.21 31.12 1.86
C GLN A 90 -10.18 30.58 2.86
N LYS A 91 -10.03 31.22 4.02
CA LYS A 91 -9.17 30.71 5.11
C LYS A 91 -9.64 29.34 5.60
N ARG A 92 -10.94 29.15 5.82
CA ARG A 92 -11.53 27.86 6.24
C ARG A 92 -11.25 26.74 5.23
N ARG A 93 -11.43 27.02 3.93
CA ARG A 93 -11.10 26.11 2.83
C ARG A 93 -9.61 25.78 2.81
N PHE A 94 -8.74 26.78 2.97
CA PHE A 94 -7.31 26.55 3.08
C PHE A 94 -6.97 25.64 4.28
N LEU A 95 -7.61 25.81 5.44
CA LEU A 95 -7.37 24.92 6.59
C LEU A 95 -7.93 23.51 6.43
N THR A 96 -8.86 23.28 5.50
CA THR A 96 -9.49 21.97 5.27
C THR A 96 -8.58 21.08 4.40
N PRO A 97 -8.10 19.92 4.91
CA PRO A 97 -7.12 19.10 4.19
C PRO A 97 -7.57 18.60 2.82
N ASP A 98 -8.84 18.22 2.70
CA ASP A 98 -9.42 17.63 1.47
C ASP A 98 -10.02 18.70 0.53
N ASP A 99 -9.91 19.99 0.87
CA ASP A 99 -10.37 21.06 0.00
C ASP A 99 -9.35 21.31 -1.13
N PRO A 100 -9.81 21.41 -2.40
CA PRO A 100 -8.97 21.68 -3.56
C PRO A 100 -8.07 22.92 -3.46
N LEU A 101 -8.39 23.89 -2.61
CA LEU A 101 -7.59 25.09 -2.42
C LEU A 101 -6.25 24.73 -1.77
N CYS A 102 -5.20 24.62 -2.56
CA CYS A 102 -3.84 24.24 -2.13
C CYS A 102 -2.87 25.42 -2.03
N PHE A 103 -3.11 26.50 -2.78
CA PHE A 103 -2.25 27.68 -2.79
C PHE A 103 -3.00 28.94 -2.41
N LEU A 104 -2.42 29.72 -1.51
CA LEU A 104 -2.77 31.13 -1.31
C LEU A 104 -1.68 32.02 -1.88
N VAL A 105 -2.06 32.95 -2.76
CA VAL A 105 -1.13 33.94 -3.33
C VAL A 105 -1.44 35.30 -2.73
N VAL A 106 -0.46 35.89 -2.05
CA VAL A 106 -0.63 37.08 -1.21
C VAL A 106 0.41 38.15 -1.50
N THR A 107 0.14 39.39 -1.09
CA THR A 107 1.11 40.50 -1.19
C THR A 107 1.50 41.09 0.16
N ALA A 108 0.54 41.18 1.09
CA ALA A 108 0.69 41.80 2.41
C ALA A 108 -0.29 41.20 3.42
N LYS A 109 -1.52 40.89 2.98
CA LYS A 109 -2.49 40.12 3.75
C LYS A 109 -1.96 38.72 4.06
N LEU A 110 -2.44 38.15 5.15
CA LEU A 110 -2.14 36.78 5.62
C LEU A 110 -0.66 36.48 5.92
N MET A 111 0.25 37.44 5.73
CA MET A 111 1.63 37.38 6.21
C MET A 111 1.72 37.55 7.73
N THR A 112 0.69 38.17 8.33
CA THR A 112 0.51 38.34 9.77
C THR A 112 -0.92 37.96 10.17
N GLY A 113 -1.09 37.48 11.41
CA GLY A 113 -2.41 37.18 12.00
C GLY A 113 -3.09 35.89 11.53
N PHE A 114 -2.81 35.39 10.33
CA PHE A 114 -3.30 34.09 9.88
C PHE A 114 -2.44 32.95 10.44
N ASP A 115 -3.09 31.91 10.96
CA ASP A 115 -2.45 30.74 11.54
C ASP A 115 -2.92 29.49 10.78
N ALA A 116 -2.04 28.96 9.92
CA ALA A 116 -2.30 27.79 9.09
C ALA A 116 -1.30 26.67 9.40
N PRO A 117 -1.60 25.78 10.37
CA PRO A 117 -0.71 24.68 10.73
C PRO A 117 -0.37 23.75 9.56
N ASN A 118 -1.31 23.57 8.63
CA ASN A 118 -1.14 22.75 7.43
C ASN A 118 -0.34 23.44 6.30
N GLU A 119 0.05 24.71 6.46
CA GLU A 119 0.93 25.41 5.51
C GLU A 119 2.37 24.90 5.63
N GLY A 120 2.80 24.10 4.65
CA GLY A 120 4.11 23.45 4.63
C GLY A 120 5.21 24.24 3.96
N VAL A 121 4.85 25.04 2.94
CA VAL A 121 5.81 25.69 2.05
C VAL A 121 5.45 27.14 1.79
N LEU A 122 6.45 28.01 1.92
CA LEU A 122 6.35 29.44 1.62
C LEU A 122 7.29 29.79 0.46
N TYR A 123 6.74 30.32 -0.61
CA TYR A 123 7.48 30.82 -1.77
C TYR A 123 7.60 32.35 -1.68
N LEU A 124 8.82 32.87 -1.57
CA LEU A 124 9.09 34.30 -1.40
C LEU A 124 9.59 34.93 -2.69
N ASP A 125 8.81 35.87 -3.21
CA ASP A 125 9.15 36.74 -4.35
C ASP A 125 8.95 38.23 -3.98
N LYS A 126 9.10 38.54 -2.70
CA LYS A 126 8.94 39.90 -2.17
C LYS A 126 10.14 40.24 -1.29
N PRO A 127 10.81 41.39 -1.51
CA PRO A 127 11.86 41.85 -0.61
C PRO A 127 11.23 42.24 0.72
N LEU A 128 11.60 41.52 1.77
CA LEU A 128 11.13 41.75 3.15
C LEU A 128 12.32 42.07 4.05
N LYS A 129 12.07 42.82 5.11
CA LYS A 129 13.12 43.23 6.06
C LYS A 129 12.70 42.96 7.50
N ALA A 130 13.70 42.61 8.32
CA ALA A 130 13.60 42.55 9.77
C ALA A 130 12.34 41.82 10.28
N HIS A 131 11.51 42.50 11.07
CA HIS A 131 10.34 41.92 11.73
C HIS A 131 9.30 41.36 10.74
N THR A 132 9.07 42.02 9.61
CA THR A 132 8.10 41.53 8.61
C THR A 132 8.58 40.22 7.99
N LEU A 133 9.88 40.12 7.70
CA LEU A 133 10.48 38.88 7.21
C LEU A 133 10.33 37.77 8.25
N PHE A 134 10.72 38.02 9.50
CA PHE A 134 10.60 37.04 10.60
C PHE A 134 9.15 36.55 10.79
N GLN A 135 8.18 37.47 10.82
CA GLN A 135 6.76 37.11 10.98
C GLN A 135 6.26 36.24 9.84
N THR A 136 6.68 36.54 8.61
CA THR A 136 6.26 35.81 7.42
C THR A 136 6.87 34.40 7.40
N ILE A 137 8.18 34.27 7.61
CA ILE A 137 8.86 32.96 7.57
C ILE A 137 8.44 32.04 8.71
N THR A 138 8.05 32.59 9.85
CA THR A 138 7.56 31.82 11.01
C THR A 138 6.12 31.33 10.85
N ARG A 139 5.43 31.60 9.73
CA ARG A 139 4.08 31.05 9.49
C ARG A 139 4.11 29.56 9.21
N THR A 140 5.11 29.08 8.48
CA THR A 140 5.22 27.66 8.12
C THR A 140 5.78 26.79 9.25
N ASN A 141 6.25 27.36 10.37
CA ASN A 141 6.88 26.60 11.45
C ASN A 141 5.91 25.92 12.43
N ARG A 142 4.59 26.09 12.22
CA ARG A 142 3.58 25.47 13.08
C ARG A 142 3.60 23.96 12.94
N THR A 143 3.61 23.26 14.07
CA THR A 143 3.48 21.80 14.10
C THR A 143 2.09 21.39 13.68
N TRP A 144 1.98 20.34 12.87
CA TRP A 144 0.70 19.83 12.41
C TRP A 144 0.78 18.34 12.16
N VAL A 145 -0.32 17.63 12.44
CA VAL A 145 -0.46 16.21 12.11
C VAL A 145 -1.53 16.10 11.05
N SER A 146 -1.16 15.59 9.88
CA SER A 146 -2.12 15.37 8.79
C SER A 146 -3.14 14.29 9.17
N PRO A 147 -4.32 14.25 8.52
CA PRO A 147 -5.26 13.14 8.65
C PRO A 147 -4.64 11.76 8.37
N LYS A 148 -3.55 11.72 7.58
CA LYS A 148 -2.79 10.52 7.22
C LYS A 148 -1.63 10.21 8.18
N GLY A 149 -1.52 10.90 9.31
CA GLY A 149 -0.50 10.65 10.33
C GLY A 149 0.87 11.30 10.09
N PHE A 150 1.08 12.00 8.96
CA PHE A 150 2.29 12.79 8.74
C PHE A 150 2.45 13.86 9.83
N VAL A 151 3.61 13.88 10.50
CA VAL A 151 3.96 14.89 11.50
C VAL A 151 4.85 15.95 10.85
N LYS A 152 4.27 17.13 10.65
CA LYS A 152 5.00 18.33 10.22
C LYS A 152 5.67 18.96 11.44
N ASN A 153 7.00 19.02 11.41
CA ASN A 153 7.84 19.61 12.47
C ASN A 153 8.64 20.85 12.01
N SER A 154 8.57 21.16 10.71
CA SER A 154 9.34 22.22 10.05
C SER A 154 8.53 22.77 8.89
N GLY A 155 8.88 23.99 8.48
CA GLY A 155 8.36 24.65 7.29
C GLY A 155 9.48 24.84 6.27
N VAL A 156 9.14 24.72 4.98
CA VAL A 156 10.10 24.93 3.89
C VAL A 156 9.91 26.33 3.33
N ILE A 157 11.00 27.06 3.13
CA ILE A 157 10.98 28.41 2.55
C ILE A 157 11.83 28.37 1.28
N LEU A 158 11.23 28.77 0.16
CA LEU A 158 11.92 28.96 -1.11
C LEU A 158 12.03 30.44 -1.38
N ASP A 159 13.25 30.93 -1.41
CA ASP A 159 13.57 32.33 -1.58
C ASP A 159 14.09 32.60 -2.99
N TYR A 160 13.30 33.31 -3.79
CA TYR A 160 13.65 33.70 -5.17
C TYR A 160 14.34 35.06 -5.23
N ILE A 161 14.43 35.79 -4.11
CA ILE A 161 15.00 37.14 -4.03
C ILE A 161 16.44 37.11 -3.52
N GLY A 162 16.79 36.15 -2.66
CA GLY A 162 18.11 36.04 -2.04
C GLY A 162 18.21 36.80 -0.71
N LEU A 163 17.20 36.67 0.14
CA LEU A 163 17.08 37.17 1.51
C LEU A 163 17.76 36.29 2.56
N ALA A 164 18.62 35.34 2.18
CA ALA A 164 19.24 34.40 3.12
C ALA A 164 19.97 35.11 4.28
N GLU A 165 20.73 36.17 3.99
CA GLU A 165 21.40 36.96 5.03
C GLU A 165 20.41 37.70 5.94
N GLU A 166 19.35 38.27 5.36
CA GLU A 166 18.29 38.95 6.09
C GLU A 166 17.50 37.98 6.97
N VAL A 167 17.26 36.76 6.50
CA VAL A 167 16.63 35.67 7.26
C VAL A 167 17.51 35.31 8.46
N GLN A 168 18.82 35.09 8.24
CA GLN A 168 19.75 34.82 9.33
C GLN A 168 19.75 35.96 10.36
N ARG A 169 19.86 37.22 9.91
CA ARG A 169 19.83 38.39 10.81
C ARG A 169 18.49 38.54 11.54
N ALA A 170 17.37 38.19 10.91
CA ALA A 170 16.05 38.29 11.49
C ALA A 170 15.77 37.19 12.53
N VAL A 171 16.47 36.07 12.45
CA VAL A 171 16.32 34.90 13.33
C VAL A 171 17.29 34.93 14.52
N VAL A 172 18.40 35.69 14.42
CA VAL A 172 19.31 35.93 15.54
C VAL A 172 18.65 36.87 16.56
N ASP A 173 18.38 36.33 17.75
CA ASP A 173 17.83 37.07 18.87
C ASP A 173 18.87 38.11 19.38
N PRO A 174 18.54 39.42 19.41
CA PRO A 174 19.43 40.45 19.92
C PRO A 174 19.81 40.30 21.40
N THR A 175 19.14 39.43 22.16
CA THR A 175 19.33 39.26 23.61
C THR A 175 20.28 38.10 23.97
N THR A 176 20.67 37.25 23.01
CA THR A 176 21.54 36.09 23.28
C THR A 176 23.03 36.47 23.11
N ALA A 177 23.63 37.02 24.18
CA ALA A 177 25.07 37.22 24.25
C ALA A 177 25.80 35.93 24.68
N GLY A 178 26.45 35.24 23.73
CA GLY A 178 27.35 34.12 24.04
C GLY A 178 27.97 33.48 22.79
N PRO A 179 29.29 33.19 22.78
CA PRO A 179 29.93 32.50 21.67
C PRO A 179 29.60 31.00 21.76
N GLY A 180 28.87 30.47 20.78
CA GLY A 180 28.71 29.02 20.61
C GLY A 180 27.30 28.43 20.68
N LYS A 181 26.22 29.22 20.73
CA LYS A 181 24.83 28.73 20.58
C LYS A 181 23.93 29.70 19.81
N GLY A 182 24.41 30.21 18.68
CA GLY A 182 23.66 31.04 17.74
C GLY A 182 23.37 30.33 16.40
N GLY A 183 23.29 28.99 16.42
CA GLY A 183 22.92 28.19 15.24
C GLY A 183 21.42 28.33 14.99
N GLY A 184 21.07 29.28 14.12
CA GLY A 184 19.72 29.80 13.95
C GLY A 184 18.67 28.75 13.58
N PHE A 185 17.42 29.08 13.85
CA PHE A 185 16.20 28.31 13.55
C PHE A 185 15.96 28.02 12.04
N VAL A 186 17.00 28.14 11.21
CA VAL A 186 16.99 28.02 9.75
C VAL A 186 18.17 27.16 9.35
N THR A 187 17.90 26.05 8.70
CA THR A 187 18.91 25.11 8.18
C THR A 187 19.00 25.25 6.68
N ASP A 188 20.22 25.34 6.14
CA ASP A 188 20.43 25.38 4.68
C ASP A 188 20.13 24.02 4.06
N LEU A 189 19.53 24.02 2.87
CA LEU A 189 19.19 22.80 2.14
C LEU A 189 20.44 21.94 1.88
N SER A 190 21.60 22.55 1.65
CA SER A 190 22.86 21.83 1.42
C SER A 190 23.36 21.09 2.65
N GLU A 191 23.08 21.58 3.86
CA GLU A 191 23.39 20.87 5.10
C GLU A 191 22.52 19.61 5.23
N LEU A 192 21.22 19.72 4.94
CA LEU A 192 20.31 18.56 4.91
C LEU A 192 20.72 17.53 3.85
N VAL A 193 21.13 17.99 2.67
CA VAL A 193 21.65 17.11 1.61
C VAL A 193 22.95 16.44 2.04
N ALA A 194 23.85 17.13 2.73
CA ALA A 194 25.09 16.55 3.24
C ALA A 194 24.82 15.50 4.34
N GLU A 195 23.90 15.78 5.26
CA GLU A 195 23.47 14.84 6.29
C GLU A 195 22.81 13.60 5.68
N PHE A 196 21.93 13.79 4.69
CA PHE A 196 21.30 12.69 3.95
C PHE A 196 22.35 11.82 3.27
N ARG A 197 23.29 12.41 2.52
CA ARG A 197 24.35 11.66 1.82
C ARG A 197 25.25 10.89 2.77
N THR A 198 25.61 11.49 3.91
CA THR A 198 26.44 10.85 4.93
C THR A 198 25.71 9.67 5.57
N THR A 199 24.43 9.87 5.90
CA THR A 199 23.59 8.81 6.47
C THR A 199 23.37 7.69 5.46
N PHE A 200 23.14 8.01 4.18
CA PHE A 200 22.96 7.03 3.13
C PHE A 200 24.21 6.19 2.93
N ALA A 201 25.39 6.84 2.85
CA ALA A 201 26.67 6.14 2.75
C ALA A 201 26.92 5.23 3.96
N ARG A 202 26.58 5.69 5.18
CA ARG A 202 26.66 4.84 6.38
C ARG A 202 25.76 3.61 6.30
N THR A 203 24.56 3.75 5.73
CA THR A 203 23.66 2.62 5.48
C THR A 203 24.24 1.66 4.44
N GLU A 204 24.87 2.17 3.37
CA GLU A 204 25.58 1.35 2.38
C GLU A 204 26.76 0.60 3.03
N ASP A 205 27.58 1.30 3.81
CA ASP A 205 28.73 0.72 4.54
C ASP A 205 28.29 -0.38 5.52
N LEU A 206 27.15 -0.18 6.20
CA LEU A 206 26.58 -1.19 7.11
C LEU A 206 26.21 -2.50 6.38
N LEU A 207 25.90 -2.41 5.09
CA LEU A 207 25.48 -3.51 4.24
C LEU A 207 26.60 -4.04 3.33
N ALA A 208 27.82 -3.49 3.43
CA ALA A 208 28.93 -3.86 2.57
C ALA A 208 29.40 -5.32 2.76
N ASP A 209 29.20 -5.88 3.95
CA ASP A 209 29.57 -7.26 4.30
C ASP A 209 28.46 -8.28 3.99
N VAL A 210 27.38 -7.88 3.30
CA VAL A 210 26.32 -8.81 2.89
C VAL A 210 26.77 -9.56 1.64
N ASP A 211 26.93 -10.88 1.76
CA ASP A 211 27.30 -11.76 0.64
C ASP A 211 26.33 -11.60 -0.55
N ASP A 212 26.90 -11.52 -1.76
CA ASP A 212 26.18 -11.41 -3.03
C ASP A 212 25.18 -10.24 -3.14
N LEU A 213 25.33 -9.19 -2.31
CA LEU A 213 24.49 -8.00 -2.38
C LEU A 213 24.99 -7.01 -3.44
N ASP A 214 24.25 -6.88 -4.52
CA ASP A 214 24.40 -5.76 -5.45
C ASP A 214 23.41 -4.64 -5.11
N LEU A 215 23.89 -3.58 -4.44
CA LEU A 215 23.09 -2.40 -4.11
C LEU A 215 22.68 -1.56 -5.32
N THR A 216 23.25 -1.81 -6.51
CA THR A 216 22.79 -1.20 -7.77
C THR A 216 21.58 -1.93 -8.34
N VAL A 217 21.34 -3.15 -7.88
CA VAL A 217 20.14 -3.93 -8.19
C VAL A 217 19.12 -3.69 -7.08
N HIS A 218 18.06 -2.96 -7.39
CA HIS A 218 16.98 -2.61 -6.45
C HIS A 218 15.85 -3.64 -6.48
N GLY A 219 16.21 -4.93 -6.55
CA GLY A 219 15.29 -6.05 -6.74
C GLY A 219 14.86 -6.74 -5.45
N TYR A 220 13.95 -7.71 -5.58
CA TYR A 220 13.51 -8.57 -4.47
C TYR A 220 14.67 -9.33 -3.81
N GLU A 221 15.65 -9.76 -4.60
CA GLU A 221 16.83 -10.50 -4.09
C GLU A 221 17.65 -9.65 -3.13
N SER A 222 17.88 -8.38 -3.44
CA SER A 222 18.59 -7.43 -2.57
C SER A 222 17.81 -7.20 -1.26
N VAL A 223 16.48 -7.06 -1.33
CA VAL A 223 15.63 -6.97 -0.13
C VAL A 223 15.78 -8.24 0.73
N ARG A 224 15.76 -9.42 0.11
CA ARG A 224 15.90 -10.71 0.82
C ARG A 224 17.28 -10.84 1.48
N ALA A 225 18.36 -10.58 0.75
CA ALA A 225 19.73 -10.68 1.25
C ALA A 225 19.96 -9.76 2.46
N VAL A 226 19.53 -8.49 2.34
CA VAL A 226 19.64 -7.53 3.44
C VAL A 226 18.82 -7.97 4.65
N ASN A 227 17.58 -8.46 4.47
CA ASN A 227 16.78 -8.94 5.59
C ASN A 227 17.41 -10.13 6.31
N VAL A 228 17.96 -11.11 5.57
CA VAL A 228 18.64 -12.26 6.16
C VAL A 228 19.83 -11.80 7.02
N PHE A 229 20.63 -10.85 6.52
CA PHE A 229 21.73 -10.27 7.27
C PHE A 229 21.26 -9.55 8.54
N LEU A 230 20.23 -8.69 8.44
CA LEU A 230 19.76 -7.91 9.58
C LEU A 230 19.05 -8.78 10.63
N ASP A 231 18.36 -9.85 10.23
CA ASP A 231 17.76 -10.84 11.14
C ASP A 231 18.84 -11.60 11.93
N ALA A 232 19.99 -11.90 11.31
CA ALA A 232 21.13 -12.51 11.96
C ALA A 232 21.94 -11.54 12.84
N ASN A 233 21.82 -10.23 12.61
CA ASN A 233 22.61 -9.19 13.27
C ASN A 233 21.73 -8.11 13.91
N PRO A 234 21.16 -8.36 15.11
CA PRO A 234 20.25 -7.42 15.78
C PRO A 234 20.83 -6.01 16.02
N GLY A 235 22.15 -5.92 16.24
CA GLY A 235 22.84 -4.62 16.37
C GLY A 235 22.82 -3.82 15.07
N ALA A 236 23.07 -4.48 13.93
CA ALA A 236 23.00 -3.87 12.61
C ALA A 236 21.55 -3.44 12.28
N ALA A 237 20.56 -4.26 12.62
CA ALA A 237 19.14 -3.93 12.44
C ALA A 237 18.73 -2.65 13.19
N GLN A 238 19.26 -2.42 14.40
CA GLN A 238 19.00 -1.19 15.16
C GLN A 238 19.64 0.04 14.49
N ILE A 239 20.88 -0.07 14.02
CA ILE A 239 21.59 1.00 13.32
C ILE A 239 20.85 1.34 12.01
N PHE A 240 20.55 0.32 11.20
CA PHE A 240 19.79 0.47 9.97
C PHE A 240 18.44 1.15 10.20
N SER A 241 17.68 0.70 11.20
CA SER A 241 16.36 1.26 11.53
C SER A 241 16.45 2.74 11.91
N LYS A 242 17.47 3.12 12.71
CA LYS A 242 17.71 4.51 13.11
C LYS A 242 18.09 5.37 11.89
N ASP A 243 18.99 4.88 11.07
CA ASP A 243 19.51 5.62 9.91
C ASP A 243 18.43 5.78 8.84
N TYR A 244 17.65 4.74 8.58
CA TYR A 244 16.52 4.83 7.66
C TYR A 244 15.46 5.83 8.12
N ARG A 245 15.14 5.89 9.42
CA ARG A 245 14.23 6.92 9.96
C ARG A 245 14.76 8.34 9.73
N LEU A 246 16.08 8.55 9.89
CA LEU A 246 16.68 9.84 9.57
C LEU A 246 16.57 10.17 8.08
N LEU A 247 16.88 9.21 7.19
CA LEU A 247 16.70 9.37 5.75
C LEU A 247 15.25 9.70 5.40
N ALA A 248 14.29 8.98 5.97
CA ALA A 248 12.85 9.18 5.74
C ALA A 248 12.36 10.55 6.21
N ARG A 249 12.95 11.11 7.28
CA ARG A 249 12.66 12.47 7.74
C ARG A 249 13.27 13.55 6.84
N LEU A 250 14.48 13.32 6.33
CA LEU A 250 15.20 14.28 5.49
C LEU A 250 14.68 14.31 4.06
N TYR A 251 14.38 13.15 3.47
CA TYR A 251 14.04 13.01 2.05
C TYR A 251 12.89 13.94 1.60
N PRO A 252 11.77 14.07 2.33
CA PRO A 252 10.68 14.98 1.94
C PRO A 252 11.08 16.45 1.80
N LEU A 253 12.15 16.88 2.49
CA LEU A 253 12.64 18.25 2.46
C LEU A 253 13.58 18.52 1.27
N ILE A 254 14.23 17.47 0.76
CA ILE A 254 15.32 17.59 -0.23
C ILE A 254 15.02 16.90 -1.55
N ASN A 255 13.88 16.21 -1.70
CA ASN A 255 13.61 15.31 -2.83
C ASN A 255 13.68 15.96 -4.23
N THR A 256 13.56 17.28 -4.31
CA THR A 256 13.65 18.07 -5.55
C THR A 256 15.09 18.45 -5.92
N ASP A 257 16.04 18.24 -5.00
CA ASP A 257 17.45 18.56 -5.23
C ASP A 257 18.10 17.53 -6.16
N LYS A 258 18.70 18.00 -7.24
CA LYS A 258 19.35 17.14 -8.24
C LYS A 258 20.47 16.27 -7.66
N ARG A 259 21.11 16.71 -6.56
CA ARG A 259 22.18 15.98 -5.87
C ARG A 259 21.64 14.71 -5.20
N VAL A 260 20.35 14.64 -4.88
CA VAL A 260 19.74 13.48 -4.23
C VAL A 260 18.97 12.57 -5.18
N ALA A 261 18.69 13.01 -6.41
CA ALA A 261 17.89 12.28 -7.39
C ALA A 261 18.36 10.82 -7.61
N LYS A 262 19.68 10.59 -7.63
CA LYS A 262 20.28 9.26 -7.83
C LYS A 262 20.04 8.28 -6.68
N TYR A 263 19.63 8.75 -5.50
CA TYR A 263 19.43 7.92 -4.31
C TYR A 263 18.00 7.40 -4.20
N ARG A 264 17.08 7.81 -5.08
CA ARG A 264 15.65 7.48 -4.98
C ARG A 264 15.40 5.97 -4.94
N ASP A 265 16.05 5.22 -5.83
CA ASP A 265 15.80 3.79 -5.96
C ASP A 265 16.39 3.02 -4.78
N GLY A 266 17.64 3.33 -4.39
CA GLY A 266 18.25 2.78 -3.17
C GLY A 266 17.50 3.17 -1.89
N PHE A 267 16.93 4.38 -1.82
CA PHE A 267 16.05 4.78 -0.72
C PHE A 267 14.77 3.95 -0.67
N GLY A 268 14.18 3.60 -1.84
CA GLY A 268 13.06 2.68 -1.95
C GLY A 268 13.41 1.24 -1.53
N LEU A 269 14.60 0.77 -1.89
CA LEU A 269 15.16 -0.52 -1.45
C LEU A 269 15.26 -0.57 0.07
N PHE A 270 15.92 0.41 0.68
CA PHE A 270 16.07 0.49 2.14
C PHE A 270 14.73 0.60 2.85
N GLY A 271 13.77 1.31 2.26
CA GLY A 271 12.42 1.37 2.81
C GLY A 271 11.68 0.05 2.76
N SER A 272 11.82 -0.70 1.66
CA SER A 272 11.26 -2.04 1.55
C SER A 272 11.83 -2.96 2.63
N VAL A 273 13.15 -2.95 2.84
CA VAL A 273 13.81 -3.65 3.94
C VAL A 273 13.27 -3.18 5.30
N TYR A 274 13.14 -1.87 5.51
CA TYR A 274 12.65 -1.33 6.78
C TYR A 274 11.26 -1.85 7.14
N THR A 275 10.36 -1.96 6.17
CA THR A 275 9.01 -2.50 6.41
C THR A 275 9.00 -3.98 6.79
N THR A 276 10.00 -4.75 6.35
CA THR A 276 10.08 -6.19 6.58
C THR A 276 10.82 -6.57 7.87
N LEU A 277 11.63 -5.67 8.43
CA LEU A 277 12.38 -5.92 9.68
C LEU A 277 11.51 -6.23 10.91
N PHE A 278 10.24 -5.82 10.89
CA PHE A 278 9.33 -5.93 12.03
C PHE A 278 8.16 -6.88 11.76
N LYS A 279 8.38 -7.92 10.93
CA LYS A 279 7.38 -8.99 10.70
C LYS A 279 6.99 -9.73 11.98
N LYS A 280 7.89 -9.80 12.97
CA LYS A 280 7.65 -10.45 14.28
C LYS A 280 7.04 -9.51 15.33
N SER A 281 6.93 -8.22 15.05
CA SER A 281 6.29 -7.23 15.93
C SER A 281 4.76 -7.33 15.87
N SER A 282 4.08 -6.78 16.88
CA SER A 282 2.62 -6.70 16.85
C SER A 282 2.13 -5.80 15.71
N ASP A 283 0.89 -6.01 15.27
CA ASP A 283 0.29 -5.17 14.23
C ASP A 283 0.21 -3.69 14.64
N GLU A 284 0.03 -3.42 15.95
CA GLU A 284 0.03 -2.06 16.50
C GLU A 284 1.41 -1.41 16.42
N GLU A 285 2.48 -2.11 16.84
CA GLU A 285 3.85 -1.61 16.76
C GLU A 285 4.28 -1.34 15.31
N ARG A 286 3.85 -2.20 14.37
CA ARG A 286 4.13 -2.02 12.95
C ARG A 286 3.41 -0.79 12.41
N LYS A 287 2.14 -0.61 12.76
CA LYS A 287 1.32 0.53 12.33
C LYS A 287 1.89 1.85 12.85
N GLU A 288 2.26 1.90 14.13
CA GLU A 288 2.89 3.08 14.75
C GLU A 288 4.17 3.47 14.01
N ARG A 289 5.09 2.53 13.79
CA ARG A 289 6.37 2.81 13.12
C ARG A 289 6.23 3.18 11.64
N LEU A 290 5.26 2.62 10.94
CA LEU A 290 4.98 2.99 9.55
C LEU A 290 4.35 4.38 9.45
N SER A 291 3.54 4.78 10.45
CA SER A 291 2.98 6.14 10.50
C SER A 291 4.05 7.23 10.62
N GLU A 292 5.21 6.92 11.21
CA GLU A 292 6.34 7.86 11.32
C GLU A 292 6.98 8.22 9.97
N LEU A 293 6.89 7.35 8.95
CA LEU A 293 7.55 7.56 7.65
C LEU A 293 6.85 8.62 6.80
N GLY A 294 5.56 8.85 7.03
CA GLY A 294 4.75 9.78 6.26
C GLY A 294 4.33 9.25 4.88
N PRO A 295 3.28 9.84 4.26
CA PRO A 295 2.69 9.33 3.02
C PRO A 295 3.65 9.27 1.84
N MET A 296 4.48 10.29 1.61
CA MET A 296 5.42 10.30 0.49
C MET A 296 6.42 9.14 0.55
N VAL A 297 6.99 8.85 1.72
CA VAL A 297 7.96 7.76 1.87
C VAL A 297 7.26 6.43 1.65
N LEU A 298 6.05 6.26 2.18
CA LEU A 298 5.24 5.07 1.95
C LEU A 298 4.89 4.88 0.46
N GLU A 299 4.62 5.94 -0.28
CA GLU A 299 4.41 5.87 -1.73
C GLU A 299 5.65 5.37 -2.47
N ILE A 300 6.84 5.86 -2.11
CA ILE A 300 8.12 5.42 -2.71
C ILE A 300 8.36 3.95 -2.42
N ILE A 301 8.14 3.51 -1.17
CA ILE A 301 8.27 2.11 -0.77
C ILE A 301 7.29 1.24 -1.57
N ASN A 302 6.02 1.63 -1.62
CA ASN A 302 4.99 0.89 -2.34
C ASN A 302 5.27 0.82 -3.84
N ALA A 303 5.77 1.89 -4.45
CA ALA A 303 6.18 1.91 -5.85
C ALA A 303 7.35 0.96 -6.10
N HIS A 304 8.36 0.97 -5.23
CA HIS A 304 9.48 0.05 -5.28
C HIS A 304 9.01 -1.42 -5.14
N VAL A 305 8.15 -1.71 -4.17
CA VAL A 305 7.56 -3.05 -3.98
C VAL A 305 6.78 -3.52 -5.21
N ARG A 306 6.00 -2.63 -5.81
CA ARG A 306 5.26 -2.93 -7.04
C ARG A 306 6.18 -3.19 -8.23
N SER A 307 7.29 -2.46 -8.35
CA SER A 307 8.20 -2.57 -9.49
C SER A 307 8.75 -3.98 -9.69
N PHE A 308 9.15 -4.70 -8.62
CA PHE A 308 9.57 -6.10 -8.75
C PHE A 308 8.40 -7.07 -8.80
N SER A 309 7.22 -6.77 -8.23
CA SER A 309 6.04 -7.62 -8.43
C SER A 309 5.62 -7.69 -9.90
N VAL A 310 5.83 -6.60 -10.67
CA VAL A 310 5.59 -6.55 -12.12
C VAL A 310 6.67 -7.31 -12.89
N VAL A 311 7.95 -7.22 -12.47
CA VAL A 311 9.05 -8.00 -13.09
C VAL A 311 8.86 -9.50 -12.84
N ALA A 312 8.50 -9.90 -11.61
CA ALA A 312 8.14 -11.28 -11.29
C ALA A 312 6.89 -11.75 -12.08
N SER A 313 5.93 -10.86 -12.35
CA SER A 313 4.77 -11.14 -13.22
C SER A 313 5.12 -11.23 -14.71
N GLN A 314 6.28 -10.73 -15.13
CA GLN A 314 6.79 -10.89 -16.50
C GLN A 314 7.66 -12.14 -16.63
N GLU A 315 8.29 -12.63 -15.56
CA GLU A 315 9.06 -13.89 -15.54
C GLU A 315 8.18 -15.11 -15.19
N GLU A 316 7.06 -14.94 -14.51
CA GLU A 316 6.00 -15.94 -14.40
C GLU A 316 4.65 -15.27 -14.67
N ALA A 317 4.31 -15.16 -15.95
CA ALA A 317 2.89 -15.13 -16.30
C ALA A 317 2.29 -16.40 -15.70
N LEU A 318 1.41 -16.26 -14.70
CA LEU A 318 0.56 -17.35 -14.25
C LEU A 318 -0.30 -17.75 -15.46
N VAL A 319 0.17 -18.73 -16.23
CA VAL A 319 -0.62 -19.36 -17.28
C VAL A 319 -1.67 -20.15 -16.53
N LEU A 320 -2.81 -19.52 -16.29
CA LEU A 320 -4.01 -20.21 -15.87
C LEU A 320 -4.31 -21.22 -16.97
N ASP A 321 -4.18 -22.49 -16.64
CA ASP A 321 -4.63 -23.57 -17.49
C ASP A 321 -6.17 -23.51 -17.64
N ALA A 322 -6.71 -24.40 -18.46
CA ALA A 322 -8.16 -24.47 -18.68
C ALA A 322 -8.96 -24.65 -17.37
N GLN A 323 -8.37 -25.28 -16.34
CA GLN A 323 -8.97 -25.43 -15.02
C GLN A 323 -8.99 -24.11 -14.25
N GLY A 324 -7.88 -23.37 -14.20
CA GLY A 324 -7.81 -22.07 -13.53
C GLY A 324 -8.79 -21.05 -14.12
N ILE A 325 -8.96 -21.04 -15.45
CA ILE A 325 -9.96 -20.21 -16.13
C ILE A 325 -11.40 -20.65 -15.80
N ALA A 326 -11.64 -21.96 -15.66
CA ALA A 326 -12.96 -22.49 -15.30
C ALA A 326 -13.36 -22.11 -13.87
N VAL A 327 -12.44 -22.26 -12.91
CA VAL A 327 -12.64 -21.86 -11.50
C VAL A 327 -12.92 -20.36 -11.39
N LEU A 328 -12.19 -19.54 -12.15
CA LEU A 328 -12.41 -18.09 -12.22
C LEU A 328 -13.80 -17.73 -12.77
N LYS A 329 -14.23 -18.40 -13.85
CA LYS A 329 -15.58 -18.20 -14.43
C LYS A 329 -16.67 -18.60 -13.44
N GLU A 330 -16.46 -19.68 -12.71
CA GLU A 330 -17.43 -20.20 -11.75
C GLU A 330 -17.53 -19.29 -10.51
N LEU A 331 -16.42 -18.72 -10.04
CA LEU A 331 -16.41 -17.66 -9.02
C LEU A 331 -17.19 -16.41 -9.46
N LEU A 332 -17.00 -15.97 -10.71
CA LEU A 332 -17.75 -14.85 -11.28
C LEU A 332 -19.25 -15.10 -11.38
N THR A 333 -19.69 -16.36 -11.48
CA THR A 333 -21.13 -16.71 -11.48
C THR A 333 -21.75 -16.75 -10.08
N LEU A 334 -20.95 -17.00 -9.05
CA LEU A 334 -21.41 -17.11 -7.66
C LEU A 334 -21.52 -15.73 -6.98
N VAL A 335 -20.68 -14.78 -7.36
CA VAL A 335 -20.78 -13.37 -6.92
C VAL A 335 -21.78 -12.66 -7.83
N ARG A 336 -23.00 -12.41 -7.34
CA ARG A 336 -24.02 -11.68 -8.12
C ARG A 336 -23.43 -10.34 -8.60
N PRO A 337 -23.59 -9.97 -9.89
CA PRO A 337 -23.34 -8.60 -10.28
C PRO A 337 -24.38 -7.72 -9.60
N THR A 338 -23.91 -6.68 -8.91
CA THR A 338 -24.77 -5.61 -8.40
C THR A 338 -25.60 -5.05 -9.56
N PRO A 339 -26.93 -4.92 -9.45
CA PRO A 339 -27.73 -4.38 -10.53
C PRO A 339 -27.49 -2.88 -10.63
N GLY A 340 -26.58 -2.47 -11.52
CA GLY A 340 -26.24 -1.06 -11.73
C GLY A 340 -24.95 -0.81 -12.49
N SER A 341 -24.78 -1.42 -13.67
CA SER A 341 -23.91 -0.88 -14.74
C SER A 341 -24.12 -1.71 -16.00
N ASP A 342 -25.24 -1.43 -16.67
CA ASP A 342 -25.33 -1.63 -18.10
C ASP A 342 -24.68 -0.40 -18.75
N ASP A 343 -23.48 -0.58 -19.30
CA ASP A 343 -23.09 0.10 -20.53
C ASP A 343 -21.85 -0.60 -21.11
N GLY A 344 -22.02 -1.11 -22.34
CA GLY A 344 -21.00 -1.85 -23.06
C GLY A 344 -19.78 -1.00 -23.39
N LYS A 345 -18.61 -1.45 -22.95
CA LYS A 345 -17.31 -1.30 -23.61
C LYS A 345 -16.31 -2.29 -22.99
N ASP A 346 -15.63 -3.03 -23.86
CA ASP A 346 -14.54 -4.00 -23.66
C ASP A 346 -14.33 -4.58 -22.24
N ARG A 347 -14.81 -5.82 -22.07
CA ARG A 347 -14.58 -6.64 -20.88
C ARG A 347 -13.15 -7.19 -20.89
N THR A 348 -12.21 -6.43 -20.32
CA THR A 348 -10.96 -7.00 -19.81
C THR A 348 -11.33 -8.00 -18.71
N SER A 349 -10.85 -9.24 -18.78
CA SER A 349 -11.05 -10.23 -17.72
C SER A 349 -10.57 -9.63 -16.39
N PRO A 350 -11.41 -9.60 -15.34
CA PRO A 350 -11.01 -9.04 -14.06
C PRO A 350 -9.79 -9.79 -13.50
N SER A 351 -8.84 -9.03 -12.97
CA SER A 351 -7.64 -9.59 -12.34
C SER A 351 -8.03 -10.40 -11.10
N ALA A 352 -7.20 -11.38 -10.73
CA ALA A 352 -7.42 -12.21 -9.54
C ALA A 352 -7.62 -11.37 -8.26
N LYS A 353 -6.95 -10.21 -8.19
CA LYS A 353 -7.07 -9.24 -7.10
C LYS A 353 -8.46 -8.57 -7.05
N GLU A 354 -9.01 -8.16 -8.19
CA GLU A 354 -10.34 -7.53 -8.25
C GLU A 354 -11.45 -8.51 -7.87
N ILE A 355 -11.27 -9.80 -8.17
CA ILE A 355 -12.19 -10.86 -7.76
C ILE A 355 -12.11 -11.07 -6.25
N LEU A 356 -10.90 -11.09 -5.69
CA LEU A 356 -10.67 -11.20 -4.25
C LEU A 356 -11.29 -10.04 -3.46
N ASP A 357 -11.12 -8.80 -3.95
CA ASP A 357 -11.68 -7.61 -3.32
C ASP A 357 -13.22 -7.61 -3.36
N ARG A 358 -13.82 -8.16 -4.42
CA ARG A 358 -15.28 -8.34 -4.52
C ARG A 358 -15.84 -9.42 -3.61
N ILE A 359 -15.13 -10.54 -3.46
CA ILE A 359 -15.49 -11.60 -2.51
C ILE A 359 -15.47 -11.07 -1.08
N LYS A 360 -14.46 -10.26 -0.75
CA LYS A 360 -14.36 -9.58 0.54
C LYS A 360 -15.57 -8.67 0.79
N ALA A 361 -15.93 -7.83 -0.17
CA ALA A 361 -17.09 -6.95 -0.05
C ALA A 361 -18.40 -7.72 0.17
N ALA A 362 -18.59 -8.83 -0.55
CA ALA A 362 -19.77 -9.69 -0.39
C ALA A 362 -19.82 -10.42 0.96
N LEU A 363 -18.64 -10.81 1.48
CA LEU A 363 -18.52 -11.41 2.82
C LEU A 363 -18.78 -10.39 3.93
N ASP A 364 -18.36 -9.14 3.76
CA ASP A 364 -18.56 -8.09 4.75
C ASP A 364 -20.03 -7.60 4.79
N GLU A 365 -20.78 -7.70 3.68
CA GLU A 365 -22.20 -7.29 3.57
C GLU A 365 -23.19 -8.29 4.20
N GLY A 366 -22.85 -9.58 4.26
CA GLY A 366 -23.75 -10.66 4.68
C GLY A 366 -23.65 -11.11 6.15
N VAL A 367 -22.77 -10.49 6.94
CA VAL A 367 -22.48 -10.94 8.31
C VAL A 367 -23.34 -10.17 9.33
N GLU A 368 -24.44 -10.77 9.77
CA GLU A 368 -25.06 -10.31 11.02
C GLU A 368 -24.12 -10.61 12.22
N PRO A 369 -23.94 -9.68 13.18
CA PRO A 369 -22.89 -9.75 14.22
C PRO A 369 -23.07 -10.82 15.32
N GLY A 370 -23.64 -12.00 15.02
CA GLY A 370 -23.91 -13.03 16.02
C GLY A 370 -23.98 -14.48 15.53
N SER A 371 -23.83 -14.76 14.23
CA SER A 371 -23.85 -16.15 13.74
C SER A 371 -22.45 -16.77 13.80
N ALA A 372 -22.24 -17.67 14.76
CA ALA A 372 -21.00 -18.42 14.92
C ALA A 372 -20.56 -19.18 13.66
N LYS A 373 -21.50 -19.48 12.74
CA LYS A 373 -21.26 -20.15 11.46
C LYS A 373 -20.48 -19.26 10.47
N TYR A 374 -20.80 -17.97 10.39
CA TYR A 374 -20.15 -17.03 9.46
C TYR A 374 -18.78 -16.57 9.96
N THR A 375 -18.61 -16.39 11.27
CA THR A 375 -17.33 -16.05 11.88
C THR A 375 -16.27 -17.15 11.64
N ALA A 376 -16.67 -18.42 11.71
CA ALA A 376 -15.77 -19.55 11.44
C ALA A 376 -15.33 -19.60 9.97
N LEU A 377 -16.24 -19.33 9.02
CA LEU A 377 -15.92 -19.28 7.60
C LEU A 377 -15.02 -18.09 7.25
N ALA A 378 -15.31 -16.91 7.81
CA ALA A 378 -14.49 -15.71 7.62
C ALA A 378 -13.06 -15.91 8.13
N GLU A 379 -12.90 -16.53 9.31
CA GLU A 379 -11.57 -16.83 9.85
C GLU A 379 -10.84 -17.90 9.03
N ARG A 380 -11.55 -18.87 8.45
CA ARG A 380 -10.98 -19.88 7.53
C ARG A 380 -10.45 -19.23 6.25
N ILE A 381 -11.21 -18.31 5.64
CA ILE A 381 -10.78 -17.55 4.44
C ILE A 381 -9.54 -16.70 4.76
N LYS A 382 -9.51 -16.07 5.94
CA LYS A 382 -8.38 -15.27 6.42
C LYS A 382 -7.12 -16.13 6.62
N GLN A 383 -7.25 -17.32 7.22
CA GLN A 383 -6.14 -18.28 7.38
C GLN A 383 -5.61 -18.77 6.03
N LEU A 384 -6.50 -19.05 5.08
CA LEU A 384 -6.10 -19.46 3.73
C LEU A 384 -5.35 -18.36 2.98
N ARG A 385 -5.83 -17.11 3.08
CA ARG A 385 -5.13 -15.92 2.56
C ARG A 385 -3.71 -15.81 3.13
N ASP A 386 -3.56 -15.96 4.44
CA ASP A 386 -2.28 -15.79 5.11
C ASP A 386 -1.26 -16.88 4.72
N ARG A 387 -1.74 -18.06 4.29
CA ARG A 387 -0.91 -19.16 3.77
C ARG A 387 -0.33 -18.89 2.37
N ILE A 388 -1.04 -18.14 1.52
CA ILE A 388 -0.67 -17.88 0.11
C ILE A 388 0.31 -16.73 -0.07
N ILE A 389 0.38 -15.81 0.90
CA ILE A 389 1.41 -14.76 0.93
C ILE A 389 2.83 -15.40 0.88
N GLN A 390 2.95 -16.71 1.09
CA GLN A 390 4.18 -17.47 1.05
C GLN A 390 4.59 -18.12 -0.29
N ASN A 391 3.72 -18.47 -1.26
CA ASN A 391 4.13 -19.12 -2.55
C ASN A 391 3.09 -19.02 -3.71
N ALA A 392 3.55 -19.02 -4.97
CA ALA A 392 2.69 -18.83 -6.16
C ALA A 392 1.90 -20.08 -6.61
N GLN A 393 2.35 -21.29 -6.27
CA GLN A 393 1.63 -22.55 -6.58
C GLN A 393 0.36 -22.73 -5.73
N ASP A 394 0.28 -22.07 -4.58
CA ASP A 394 -0.84 -22.16 -3.63
C ASP A 394 -2.09 -21.38 -4.08
N ALA A 395 -1.99 -20.58 -5.15
CA ALA A 395 -3.06 -19.70 -5.63
C ALA A 395 -4.24 -20.48 -6.25
N LEU A 396 -3.99 -21.58 -6.95
CA LEU A 396 -5.04 -22.42 -7.55
C LEU A 396 -5.79 -23.24 -6.50
N GLU A 397 -5.06 -23.80 -5.53
CA GLU A 397 -5.62 -24.52 -4.38
C GLU A 397 -6.53 -23.59 -3.56
N PHE A 398 -6.07 -22.37 -3.32
CA PHE A 398 -6.88 -21.33 -2.69
C PHE A 398 -8.13 -20.98 -3.46
N LEU A 399 -8.06 -20.76 -4.78
CA LEU A 399 -9.24 -20.40 -5.57
C LEU A 399 -10.29 -21.51 -5.49
N SER A 400 -9.86 -22.78 -5.51
CA SER A 400 -10.74 -23.93 -5.32
C SER A 400 -11.36 -23.96 -3.92
N GLU A 401 -10.57 -23.71 -2.88
CA GLU A 401 -11.04 -23.73 -1.49
C GLU A 401 -11.95 -22.55 -1.16
N ALA A 402 -11.63 -21.34 -1.64
CA ALA A 402 -12.48 -20.16 -1.55
C ALA A 402 -13.83 -20.37 -2.26
N LEU A 403 -13.85 -21.04 -3.42
CA LEU A 403 -15.08 -21.38 -4.14
C LEU A 403 -15.94 -22.38 -3.37
N ARG A 404 -15.31 -23.37 -2.72
CA ARG A 404 -16.00 -24.32 -1.84
C ARG A 404 -16.64 -23.62 -0.65
N VAL A 405 -15.92 -22.70 -0.01
CA VAL A 405 -16.43 -21.90 1.11
C VAL A 405 -17.58 -20.98 0.65
N ALA A 406 -17.45 -20.32 -0.50
CA ALA A 406 -18.50 -19.49 -1.07
C ALA A 406 -19.78 -20.29 -1.37
N ARG A 407 -19.67 -21.52 -1.88
CA ARG A 407 -20.83 -22.41 -2.08
C ARG A 407 -21.52 -22.77 -0.76
N ALA A 408 -20.75 -23.06 0.28
CA ALA A 408 -21.30 -23.38 1.59
C ALA A 408 -22.08 -22.21 2.19
N ILE A 409 -21.64 -20.96 1.96
CA ILE A 409 -22.36 -19.75 2.37
C ILE A 409 -23.68 -19.63 1.60
N VAL A 410 -23.63 -19.72 0.28
CA VAL A 410 -24.82 -19.58 -0.59
C VAL A 410 -25.85 -20.67 -0.31
N ASP A 411 -25.42 -21.88 0.06
CA ASP A 411 -26.31 -22.98 0.43
C ASP A 411 -26.92 -22.78 1.83
N ALA A 412 -26.12 -22.29 2.79
CA ALA A 412 -26.61 -21.93 4.12
C ALA A 412 -27.63 -20.78 4.11
N GLU A 413 -27.52 -19.83 3.18
CA GLU A 413 -28.53 -18.79 2.96
C GLU A 413 -29.85 -19.33 2.42
N LYS A 414 -29.81 -20.41 1.62
CA LYS A 414 -31.00 -21.02 1.01
C LYS A 414 -31.72 -21.99 1.95
N HIS A 415 -31.00 -22.60 2.89
CA HIS A 415 -31.53 -23.62 3.81
C HIS A 415 -31.18 -23.29 5.28
N PRO A 416 -31.80 -22.23 5.87
CA PRO A 416 -31.39 -21.70 7.18
C PRO A 416 -31.63 -22.65 8.37
N ASP A 417 -32.55 -23.62 8.24
CA ASP A 417 -32.97 -24.54 9.31
C ASP A 417 -32.32 -25.94 9.22
N GLU A 418 -31.51 -26.21 8.19
CA GLU A 418 -30.75 -27.46 8.12
C GLU A 418 -29.42 -27.33 8.89
N ALA A 419 -29.09 -28.38 9.66
CA ALA A 419 -27.78 -28.49 10.26
C ALA A 419 -26.76 -28.58 9.12
N VAL A 420 -25.92 -27.55 9.00
CA VAL A 420 -24.73 -27.62 8.17
C VAL A 420 -23.90 -28.77 8.70
N ILE A 421 -23.97 -29.91 8.02
CA ILE A 421 -23.02 -30.99 8.20
C ILE A 421 -21.67 -30.35 7.86
N VAL A 422 -20.83 -30.17 8.87
CA VAL A 422 -19.40 -30.03 8.64
C VAL A 422 -19.03 -31.33 7.93
N LEU A 423 -18.93 -31.28 6.60
CA LEU A 423 -18.34 -32.35 5.81
C LEU A 423 -16.85 -32.35 6.17
N ASP A 424 -16.53 -33.00 7.28
CA ASP A 424 -15.23 -33.57 7.50
C ASP A 424 -14.93 -34.51 6.31
N ASP A 425 -13.74 -34.30 5.74
CA ASP A 425 -13.05 -35.11 4.75
C ASP A 425 -13.87 -35.66 3.57
N ASP A 426 -13.87 -34.91 2.46
CA ASP A 426 -14.36 -35.38 1.17
C ASP A 426 -13.35 -36.34 0.50
N HIS A 427 -12.93 -37.38 1.22
CA HIS A 427 -12.06 -38.40 0.63
C HIS A 427 -12.73 -39.10 -0.54
N VAL A 428 -14.05 -39.28 -0.50
CA VAL A 428 -14.85 -39.83 -1.59
C VAL A 428 -14.72 -39.01 -2.87
N GLY A 429 -14.78 -37.68 -2.79
CA GLY A 429 -14.62 -36.79 -3.94
C GLY A 429 -13.23 -36.87 -4.57
N VAL A 430 -12.18 -36.92 -3.74
CA VAL A 430 -10.80 -37.04 -4.23
C VAL A 430 -10.54 -38.42 -4.83
N LEU A 431 -10.99 -39.49 -4.16
CA LEU A 431 -10.92 -40.85 -4.69
C LEU A 431 -11.68 -40.97 -6.01
N SER A 432 -12.86 -40.36 -6.13
CA SER A 432 -13.65 -40.35 -7.37
C SER A 432 -12.88 -39.69 -8.51
N ARG A 433 -12.18 -38.58 -8.26
CA ARG A 433 -11.36 -37.88 -9.26
C ARG A 433 -10.12 -38.68 -9.66
N ILE A 434 -9.41 -39.27 -8.69
CA ILE A 434 -8.26 -40.14 -8.96
C ILE A 434 -8.67 -41.32 -9.84
N ILE A 435 -9.83 -41.92 -9.56
CA ILE A 435 -10.38 -43.01 -10.37
C ILE A 435 -10.75 -42.50 -11.76
N HIS A 436 -11.41 -41.35 -11.87
CA HIS A 436 -11.82 -40.75 -13.15
C HIS A 436 -10.63 -40.48 -14.08
N ASP A 437 -9.57 -39.85 -13.56
CA ASP A 437 -8.41 -39.42 -14.34
C ASP A 437 -7.57 -40.60 -14.89
N HIS A 438 -7.79 -41.79 -14.34
CA HIS A 438 -6.97 -42.97 -14.59
C HIS A 438 -7.77 -44.24 -14.93
N ALA A 439 -9.10 -44.16 -15.05
CA ALA A 439 -9.95 -45.30 -15.33
C ALA A 439 -9.72 -45.84 -16.76
N PRO A 440 -9.65 -47.18 -16.94
CA PRO A 440 -9.62 -47.77 -18.28
C PRO A 440 -10.95 -47.52 -19.01
N SER A 441 -10.88 -47.20 -20.31
CA SER A 441 -12.04 -46.96 -21.16
C SER A 441 -12.95 -48.21 -21.21
N GLY A 442 -14.07 -48.18 -20.50
CA GLY A 442 -15.02 -49.29 -20.41
C GLY A 442 -15.60 -49.59 -19.02
N LEU A 443 -15.36 -48.76 -18.00
CA LEU A 443 -15.96 -48.93 -16.66
C LEU A 443 -17.49 -48.80 -16.72
N THR A 444 -18.23 -49.85 -16.36
CA THR A 444 -19.71 -49.87 -16.37
C THR A 444 -20.35 -49.37 -15.07
N VAL A 445 -19.55 -49.05 -14.05
CA VAL A 445 -20.01 -48.55 -12.74
C VAL A 445 -19.66 -47.07 -12.61
N THR A 446 -20.49 -46.29 -11.91
CA THR A 446 -20.17 -44.91 -11.50
C THR A 446 -18.91 -44.90 -10.62
N GLU A 447 -17.90 -44.14 -11.04
CA GLU A 447 -16.61 -43.96 -10.35
C GLU A 447 -16.79 -43.53 -8.88
N ARG A 448 -17.86 -42.79 -8.61
CA ARG A 448 -18.29 -42.41 -7.26
C ARG A 448 -18.64 -43.60 -6.37
N ASN A 449 -19.31 -44.62 -6.89
CA ASN A 449 -19.67 -45.80 -6.09
C ASN A 449 -18.43 -46.62 -5.73
N LEU A 450 -17.45 -46.67 -6.64
CA LEU A 450 -16.16 -47.30 -6.36
C LEU A 450 -15.42 -46.52 -5.27
N ALA A 451 -15.40 -45.19 -5.33
CA ALA A 451 -14.79 -44.33 -4.32
C ALA A 451 -15.45 -44.45 -2.94
N GLU A 452 -16.78 -44.45 -2.88
CA GLU A 452 -17.56 -44.63 -1.64
C GLU A 452 -17.29 -46.01 -1.02
N GLU A 453 -17.18 -47.05 -1.83
CA GLU A 453 -16.89 -48.40 -1.32
C GLU A 453 -15.42 -48.56 -0.85
N ILE A 454 -14.48 -47.88 -1.50
CA ILE A 454 -13.08 -47.82 -1.04
C ILE A 454 -12.99 -47.09 0.29
N ASP A 455 -13.61 -45.92 0.40
CA ASP A 455 -13.64 -45.12 1.63
C ASP A 455 -14.19 -45.91 2.81
N GLN A 456 -15.36 -46.53 2.62
CA GLN A 456 -16.00 -47.36 3.64
C GLN A 456 -15.11 -48.55 4.05
N MET A 457 -14.58 -49.30 3.07
CA MET A 457 -13.78 -50.50 3.36
C MET A 457 -12.45 -50.16 4.05
N VAL A 458 -11.80 -49.06 3.67
CA VAL A 458 -10.57 -48.58 4.29
C VAL A 458 -10.82 -48.12 5.71
N THR A 459 -11.90 -47.37 5.94
CA THR A 459 -12.32 -46.89 7.27
C THR A 459 -12.63 -48.07 8.19
N ASP A 460 -13.37 -49.07 7.73
CA ASP A 460 -13.69 -50.27 8.50
C ASP A 460 -12.44 -51.10 8.83
N THR A 461 -11.50 -51.18 7.88
CA THR A 461 -10.21 -51.88 8.07
C THR A 461 -9.35 -51.18 9.12
N LEU A 462 -9.38 -49.85 9.16
CA LEU A 462 -8.64 -49.04 10.13
C LEU A 462 -9.27 -49.01 11.52
N ALA A 463 -10.55 -49.36 11.65
CA ALA A 463 -11.23 -49.47 12.92
C ALA A 463 -10.76 -50.68 13.76
N TRP A 464 -10.06 -51.65 13.16
CA TRP A 464 -9.53 -52.82 13.89
C TRP A 464 -8.17 -52.52 14.53
N SER A 465 -7.83 -53.28 15.58
CA SER A 465 -6.50 -53.21 16.21
C SER A 465 -5.45 -53.92 15.35
N TRP A 466 -4.30 -53.29 15.16
CA TRP A 466 -3.19 -53.79 14.33
C TRP A 466 -1.90 -53.93 15.15
N ASP A 467 -1.14 -54.99 14.89
CA ASP A 467 0.11 -55.28 15.63
C ASP A 467 1.21 -54.23 15.42
N ASN A 468 1.26 -53.59 14.25
CA ASN A 468 2.19 -52.50 13.92
C ASN A 468 1.75 -51.72 12.66
N ALA A 469 2.42 -50.59 12.40
CA ALA A 469 2.14 -49.71 11.26
C ALA A 469 2.29 -50.44 9.90
N ASP A 470 3.26 -51.33 9.76
CA ASP A 470 3.44 -52.13 8.53
C ASP A 470 2.29 -53.13 8.32
N ALA A 471 1.76 -53.73 9.40
CA ALA A 471 0.58 -54.58 9.34
C ALA A 471 -0.67 -53.77 8.97
N ARG A 472 -0.81 -52.55 9.52
CA ARG A 472 -1.89 -51.59 9.20
C ARG A 472 -1.88 -51.17 7.74
N SER A 473 -0.74 -50.71 7.20
CA SER A 473 -0.59 -50.36 5.77
C SER A 473 -0.86 -51.56 4.85
N ARG A 474 -0.31 -52.75 5.16
CA ARG A 474 -0.60 -53.97 4.39
C ARG A 474 -2.08 -54.36 4.44
N GLY A 475 -2.75 -54.14 5.57
CA GLY A 475 -4.18 -54.36 5.76
C GLY A 475 -5.01 -53.48 4.83
N VAL A 476 -4.73 -52.18 4.85
CA VAL A 476 -5.39 -51.19 4.00
C VAL A 476 -5.16 -51.45 2.51
N ARG A 477 -3.92 -51.75 2.09
CA ARG A 477 -3.63 -52.13 0.69
C ARG A 477 -4.41 -53.36 0.25
N ARG A 478 -4.57 -54.38 1.13
CA ARG A 478 -5.38 -55.56 0.83
C ARG A 478 -6.87 -55.23 0.70
N ALA A 479 -7.38 -54.36 1.57
CA ALA A 479 -8.76 -53.90 1.54
C ALA A 479 -9.05 -53.14 0.23
N THR A 480 -8.23 -52.17 -0.14
CA THR A 480 -8.33 -51.44 -1.42
C THR A 480 -8.24 -52.41 -2.61
N ALA A 481 -7.32 -53.38 -2.57
CA ALA A 481 -7.19 -54.39 -3.64
C ALA A 481 -8.41 -55.31 -3.77
N GLN A 482 -9.10 -55.62 -2.67
CA GLN A 482 -10.34 -56.40 -2.69
C GLN A 482 -11.46 -55.63 -3.39
N VAL A 483 -11.61 -54.35 -3.08
CA VAL A 483 -12.61 -53.49 -3.74
C VAL A 483 -12.31 -53.41 -5.24
N PHE A 484 -11.06 -53.14 -5.64
CA PHE A 484 -10.68 -53.12 -7.06
C PHE A 484 -11.01 -54.44 -7.78
N LYS A 485 -10.72 -55.59 -7.17
CA LYS A 485 -11.07 -56.91 -7.74
C LYS A 485 -12.58 -57.12 -7.86
N LYS A 486 -13.37 -56.65 -6.88
CA LYS A 486 -14.85 -56.72 -6.91
C LYS A 486 -15.39 -55.99 -8.14
N TYR A 487 -14.77 -54.88 -8.50
CA TYR A 487 -15.10 -54.07 -9.69
C TYR A 487 -14.36 -54.52 -10.97
N GLN A 488 -13.78 -55.72 -10.98
CA GLN A 488 -13.03 -56.28 -12.13
C GLN A 488 -11.82 -55.46 -12.57
N LEU A 489 -11.30 -54.58 -11.70
CA LEU A 489 -10.09 -53.81 -11.91
C LEU A 489 -8.85 -54.57 -11.43
N LYS A 490 -7.74 -54.38 -12.12
CA LYS A 490 -6.44 -54.93 -11.69
C LYS A 490 -5.91 -54.11 -10.51
N PRO A 491 -5.52 -54.74 -9.39
CA PRO A 491 -4.96 -54.04 -8.23
C PRO A 491 -3.45 -53.77 -8.43
N VAL A 492 -3.09 -53.29 -9.63
CA VAL A 492 -1.71 -52.97 -10.05
C VAL A 492 -1.77 -51.92 -11.15
N GLY A 493 -0.88 -50.92 -11.09
CA GLY A 493 -0.88 -49.80 -12.04
C GLY A 493 -1.96 -48.77 -11.74
N GLU A 494 -2.20 -47.83 -12.65
CA GLU A 494 -3.26 -46.83 -12.49
C GLU A 494 -4.65 -47.42 -12.80
N PRO A 495 -5.72 -47.04 -12.07
CA PRO A 495 -5.80 -46.02 -11.00
C PRO A 495 -5.35 -46.49 -9.61
N TYR A 496 -5.04 -47.79 -9.44
CA TYR A 496 -4.81 -48.39 -8.12
C TYR A 496 -3.64 -47.79 -7.35
N ASN A 497 -2.52 -47.49 -8.01
CA ASN A 497 -1.34 -46.92 -7.35
C ASN A 497 -1.63 -45.54 -6.76
N SER A 498 -2.26 -44.66 -7.52
CA SER A 498 -2.64 -43.31 -7.05
C SER A 498 -3.68 -43.37 -5.94
N THR A 499 -4.64 -44.30 -6.02
CA THR A 499 -5.61 -44.53 -4.94
C THR A 499 -4.93 -44.97 -3.64
N VAL A 500 -4.00 -45.93 -3.71
CA VAL A 500 -3.26 -46.40 -2.53
C VAL A 500 -2.37 -45.30 -1.95
N ALA A 501 -1.66 -44.55 -2.78
CA ALA A 501 -0.80 -43.46 -2.34
C ALA A 501 -1.59 -42.38 -1.56
N TYR A 502 -2.76 -42.01 -2.07
CA TYR A 502 -3.67 -41.10 -1.39
C TYR A 502 -4.15 -41.67 -0.05
N ILE A 503 -4.57 -42.94 -0.03
CA ILE A 503 -5.03 -43.58 1.20
C ILE A 503 -3.91 -43.61 2.27
N GLU A 504 -2.68 -43.92 1.88
CA GLU A 504 -1.55 -43.96 2.82
C GLU A 504 -1.18 -42.58 3.35
N ALA A 505 -1.28 -41.54 2.52
CA ALA A 505 -0.97 -40.17 2.92
C ALA A 505 -2.05 -39.52 3.80
N HIS A 506 -3.30 -39.95 3.69
CA HIS A 506 -4.43 -39.24 4.31
C HIS A 506 -5.23 -40.05 5.33
N TYR A 507 -5.26 -41.38 5.25
CA TYR A 507 -5.99 -42.22 6.22
C TYR A 507 -5.08 -42.87 7.28
N LEU A 508 -3.76 -42.91 7.06
CA LEU A 508 -2.80 -43.49 8.01
C LEU A 508 -2.11 -42.46 8.90
N VAL A 509 -2.32 -41.17 8.67
CA VAL A 509 -1.63 -40.06 9.37
C VAL A 509 -2.31 -39.69 10.70
N ASN A 510 -3.36 -40.42 11.11
CA ASN A 510 -3.96 -40.35 12.44
C ASN A 510 -3.36 -41.38 13.41
#